data_AF-A0A9P4LVW2-F1
#
_entry.id   AF-A0A9P4LVW2-F1
#
_cell.length_a   1.000
_cell.length_b   1.000
_cell.length_c   1.000
_cell.angle_alpha   90.00
_cell.angle_beta   90.00
_cell.angle_gamma   90.00
#
_symmetry.space_group_name_H-M   'P 1'
#
loop_
_entity.id
_entity.type
_entity.pdbx_description
1 polymer ?
#
loop_
_entity_poly.entity_id
_entity_poly.type
_entity_poly.pdbx_seq_one_letter_code
_entity_poly.pdbx_strand_id
1 'polypeptide(L)'
;LKECLEEHKGRCKAEHGRIRTWTPSRLLDVGNVQADNDPKDISGDVRLCKGTDCIPRASYFTLSHCWGRVVPLRLLSNNIDDFQKRIKLNFLPKTFQDAVVITRTLGIQYLWIDSLCILQDFEDDLRRESSQMGEVYSNAMCNLAATGARDSAEGFLPRSEGEPRIWSSTVRK
;
A
#
# COMPACT_ATOMS: atom_id res chain seq x y z
N LEU A 1 -8.46 -6.75 -11.59
CA LEU A 1 -7.30 -7.54 -11.11
C LEU A 1 -7.36 -8.99 -11.61
N LYS A 2 -8.46 -9.72 -11.41
CA LYS A 2 -8.61 -11.12 -11.87
C LYS A 2 -8.32 -11.29 -13.37
N GLU A 3 -8.95 -10.49 -14.24
CA GLU A 3 -8.66 -10.50 -15.69
C GLU A 3 -7.19 -10.18 -16.03
N CYS A 4 -6.54 -9.27 -15.29
CA CYS A 4 -5.11 -8.99 -15.50
C CYS A 4 -4.21 -10.18 -15.14
N LEU A 5 -4.57 -10.91 -14.07
CA LEU A 5 -3.86 -12.13 -13.65
C LEU A 5 -4.14 -13.31 -14.59
N GLU A 6 -5.35 -13.38 -15.16
CA GLU A 6 -5.83 -14.53 -15.93
C GLU A 6 -5.62 -14.39 -17.45
N GLU A 7 -5.71 -13.18 -18.02
CA GLU A 7 -5.77 -12.95 -19.47
C GLU A 7 -4.49 -12.38 -20.08
N HIS A 8 -3.59 -11.77 -19.29
CA HIS A 8 -2.29 -11.31 -19.79
C HIS A 8 -1.30 -12.48 -20.01
N LYS A 9 -1.45 -13.16 -21.15
CA LYS A 9 -0.47 -14.10 -21.71
C LYS A 9 0.72 -13.33 -22.28
N GLY A 10 1.78 -13.11 -21.49
CA GLY A 10 3.05 -12.71 -22.11
C GLY A 10 4.17 -12.28 -21.17
N ARG A 11 3.88 -11.52 -20.11
CA ARG A 11 4.93 -11.06 -19.17
C ARG A 11 4.52 -11.04 -17.70
N CYS A 12 3.28 -10.68 -17.38
CA CYS A 12 2.81 -10.74 -15.98
C CYS A 12 2.82 -12.18 -15.44
N LYS A 13 2.25 -13.18 -16.12
CA LYS A 13 2.22 -14.57 -15.63
C LYS A 13 3.60 -15.21 -15.39
N ALA A 14 4.64 -14.84 -16.14
CA ALA A 14 5.96 -15.45 -16.05
C ALA A 14 6.69 -15.12 -14.72
N GLU A 15 6.39 -13.97 -14.11
CA GLU A 15 6.97 -13.54 -12.83
C GLU A 15 6.16 -14.03 -11.60
N HIS A 16 4.88 -14.39 -11.77
CA HIS A 16 4.03 -14.89 -10.67
C HIS A 16 4.41 -16.30 -10.19
N GLY A 17 5.18 -17.05 -10.99
CA GLY A 17 5.69 -18.38 -10.65
C GLY A 17 7.13 -18.42 -10.14
N ARG A 18 7.83 -17.27 -10.06
CA ARG A 18 9.16 -17.25 -9.44
C ARG A 18 9.00 -17.40 -7.94
N ILE A 19 9.76 -18.34 -7.37
CA ILE A 19 9.94 -18.46 -5.93
C ILE A 19 10.45 -17.10 -5.43
N ARG A 20 9.59 -16.33 -4.75
CA ARG A 20 9.97 -15.07 -4.13
C ARG A 20 10.85 -15.36 -2.92
N THR A 21 12.15 -15.47 -3.13
CA THR A 21 13.15 -15.61 -2.06
C THR A 21 13.50 -14.26 -1.44
N TRP A 22 13.14 -13.17 -2.11
CA TRP A 22 13.45 -11.81 -1.73
C TRP A 22 12.20 -11.10 -1.18
N THR A 23 12.37 -10.30 -0.13
CA THR A 23 11.31 -9.50 0.50
C THR A 23 11.92 -8.19 0.98
N PRO A 24 11.24 -7.04 0.84
CA PRO A 24 11.74 -5.77 1.35
C PRO A 24 12.04 -5.83 2.85
N SER A 25 12.99 -5.02 3.31
CA SER A 25 13.37 -4.96 4.73
C SER A 25 12.18 -4.63 5.64
N ARG A 26 11.22 -3.85 5.15
CA ARG A 26 10.02 -3.39 5.85
C ARG A 26 8.81 -3.33 4.94
N LEU A 27 7.65 -3.65 5.48
CA LEU A 27 6.34 -3.58 4.83
C LEU A 27 5.31 -3.04 5.83
N LEU A 28 4.29 -2.34 5.34
CA LEU A 28 3.11 -2.02 6.13
C LEU A 28 2.14 -3.19 6.06
N ASP A 29 1.82 -3.78 7.19
CA ASP A 29 0.71 -4.72 7.33
C ASP A 29 -0.58 -3.90 7.53
N VAL A 30 -1.42 -3.95 6.52
CA VAL A 30 -2.72 -3.29 6.51
C VAL A 30 -3.83 -4.23 7.00
N GLY A 31 -3.53 -5.47 7.38
CA GLY A 31 -4.53 -6.46 7.76
C GLY A 31 -5.39 -6.94 6.59
N ASN A 32 -6.05 -8.08 6.78
CA ASN A 32 -6.96 -8.65 5.78
C ASN A 32 -8.41 -8.44 6.21
N VAL A 33 -9.22 -7.88 5.31
CA VAL A 33 -10.67 -7.66 5.52
C VAL A 33 -11.42 -8.98 5.71
N GLN A 34 -10.85 -10.10 5.28
CA GLN A 34 -11.53 -11.40 5.29
C GLN A 34 -11.47 -12.17 6.61
N ALA A 35 -10.71 -11.71 7.62
CA ALA A 35 -10.51 -12.51 8.83
C ALA A 35 -11.67 -12.39 9.84
N ASP A 36 -12.10 -11.19 10.25
CA ASP A 36 -12.93 -11.09 11.47
C ASP A 36 -13.97 -9.95 11.54
N ASN A 37 -14.12 -9.07 10.53
CA ASN A 37 -15.00 -7.88 10.64
C ASN A 37 -15.90 -7.64 9.41
N ASP A 38 -16.98 -6.87 9.65
CA ASP A 38 -17.90 -6.33 8.64
C ASP A 38 -17.12 -5.82 7.43
N PRO A 39 -17.48 -6.17 6.17
CA PRO A 39 -16.84 -5.64 4.96
C PRO A 39 -16.76 -4.10 4.87
N LYS A 40 -17.52 -3.38 5.71
CA LYS A 40 -17.48 -1.92 5.86
C LYS A 40 -16.51 -1.43 6.94
N ASP A 41 -15.95 -2.30 7.76
CA ASP A 41 -14.97 -1.95 8.78
C ASP A 41 -13.58 -1.77 8.17
N ILE A 42 -13.42 -0.63 7.52
CA ILE A 42 -12.14 -0.14 7.01
C ILE A 42 -11.31 0.44 8.19
N SER A 43 -11.81 0.45 9.43
CA SER A 43 -11.17 1.13 10.56
C SER A 43 -9.94 0.41 11.13
N GLY A 44 -9.59 -0.76 10.58
CA GLY A 44 -8.37 -1.48 10.95
C GLY A 44 -7.15 -0.56 10.90
N ASP A 45 -6.35 -0.57 11.96
CA ASP A 45 -5.09 0.17 11.98
C ASP A 45 -4.04 -0.51 11.11
N VAL A 46 -2.96 0.21 10.86
CA VAL A 46 -1.82 -0.27 10.07
C VAL A 46 -0.65 -0.48 11.03
N ARG A 47 0.24 -1.41 10.72
CA ARG A 47 1.49 -1.57 11.48
C ARG A 47 2.68 -1.72 10.52
N LEU A 48 3.83 -1.24 10.93
CA LEU A 48 5.09 -1.48 10.24
C LEU A 48 5.63 -2.85 10.67
N CYS A 49 5.87 -3.73 9.73
CA CYS A 49 6.49 -5.04 9.97
C CYS A 49 7.88 -5.09 9.33
N LYS A 50 8.79 -5.82 9.96
CA LYS A 50 10.04 -6.20 9.30
C LYS A 50 9.73 -7.29 8.28
N GLY A 51 10.47 -7.31 7.17
CA GLY A 51 10.29 -8.31 6.11
C GLY A 51 10.41 -9.75 6.61
N THR A 52 11.22 -9.98 7.64
CA THR A 52 11.40 -11.28 8.31
C THR A 52 10.17 -11.75 9.08
N ASP A 53 9.35 -10.81 9.55
CA ASP A 53 8.18 -11.06 10.38
C ASP A 53 6.91 -11.20 9.52
N CYS A 54 7.02 -10.86 8.23
CA CYS A 54 5.95 -10.99 7.25
C CYS A 54 5.77 -12.46 6.85
N ILE A 55 4.56 -12.79 6.38
CA ILE A 55 4.27 -14.13 5.87
C ILE A 55 5.25 -14.45 4.73
N PRO A 56 5.95 -15.61 4.76
CA PRO A 56 6.88 -15.98 3.70
C PRO A 56 6.20 -15.97 2.34
N ARG A 57 6.82 -15.31 1.36
CA ARG A 57 6.30 -15.17 -0.02
C ARG A 57 4.98 -14.40 -0.12
N ALA A 58 4.64 -13.60 0.88
CA ALA A 58 3.47 -12.74 0.79
C ALA A 58 3.57 -11.77 -0.39
N SER A 59 2.45 -11.60 -1.08
CA SER A 59 2.31 -10.54 -2.06
C SER A 59 2.10 -9.20 -1.34
N TYR A 60 2.66 -8.15 -1.91
CA TYR A 60 2.51 -6.78 -1.45
C TYR A 60 2.29 -5.85 -2.64
N PHE A 61 1.69 -4.70 -2.37
CA PHE A 61 1.61 -3.59 -3.31
C PHE A 61 2.62 -2.51 -2.98
N THR A 62 2.96 -1.69 -3.96
CA THR A 62 3.71 -0.45 -3.77
C THR A 62 2.82 0.75 -4.03
N LEU A 63 3.17 1.90 -3.45
CA LEU A 63 2.53 3.18 -3.74
C LEU A 63 3.55 4.16 -4.31
N SER A 64 3.36 4.57 -5.56
CA SER A 64 4.02 5.74 -6.13
C SER A 64 3.14 6.98 -5.92
N HIS A 65 3.68 7.99 -5.25
CA HIS A 65 2.96 9.23 -4.96
C HIS A 65 3.88 10.44 -5.05
N CYS A 66 3.31 11.60 -5.34
CA CYS A 66 4.03 12.86 -5.27
C CYS A 66 4.11 13.32 -3.81
N TRP A 67 5.31 13.59 -3.32
CA TRP A 67 5.51 14.14 -1.98
C TRP A 67 4.99 15.59 -1.89
N GLY A 68 4.94 16.30 -3.02
CA GLY A 68 4.32 17.63 -3.11
C GLY A 68 4.98 18.69 -2.21
N ARG A 69 4.18 19.64 -1.70
CA ARG A 69 4.65 20.73 -0.81
C ARG A 69 4.56 20.38 0.67
N VAL A 70 3.74 19.39 1.03
CA VAL A 70 3.54 18.96 2.41
C VAL A 70 4.36 17.70 2.62
N VAL A 71 5.29 17.74 3.57
CA VAL A 71 6.08 16.58 3.93
C VAL A 71 5.12 15.48 4.41
N PRO A 72 5.08 14.30 3.75
CA PRO A 72 4.19 13.22 4.14
C PRO A 72 4.57 12.69 5.53
N LEU A 73 3.70 11.84 6.09
CA LEU A 73 4.06 11.07 7.30
C LEU A 73 5.31 10.25 6.98
N ARG A 74 6.33 10.35 7.82
CA ARG A 74 7.65 9.71 7.62
C ARG A 74 8.01 8.78 8.75
N LEU A 75 8.67 7.69 8.40
CA LEU A 75 9.37 6.82 9.32
C LEU A 75 10.69 7.48 9.74
N LEU A 76 10.86 7.65 11.04
CA LEU A 76 12.01 8.24 11.69
C LEU A 76 12.52 7.27 12.75
N SER A 77 13.77 7.43 13.14
CA SER A 77 14.42 6.54 14.10
C SER A 77 13.72 6.57 15.47
N ASN A 78 13.06 7.67 15.81
CA ASN A 78 12.34 7.84 17.07
C ASN A 78 10.88 7.33 17.07
N ASN A 79 10.28 7.04 15.91
CA ASN A 79 8.87 6.63 15.80
C ASN A 79 8.69 5.20 15.27
N ILE A 80 9.79 4.50 14.99
CA ILE A 80 9.79 3.13 14.47
C ILE A 80 9.04 2.16 15.38
N ASP A 81 9.27 2.23 16.69
CA ASP A 81 8.63 1.31 17.66
C ASP A 81 7.12 1.57 17.75
N ASP A 82 6.71 2.82 17.66
CA ASP A 82 5.29 3.18 17.66
C ASP A 82 4.62 2.72 16.37
N PHE A 83 5.30 2.86 15.23
CA PHE A 83 4.79 2.42 13.94
C PHE A 83 4.72 0.89 13.86
N GLN A 84 5.63 0.17 14.51
CA GLN A 84 5.57 -1.29 14.64
C GLN A 84 4.41 -1.77 15.52
N LYS A 85 4.04 -1.00 16.55
CA LYS A 85 2.88 -1.32 17.39
C LYS A 85 1.58 -1.04 16.67
N ARG A 86 1.39 0.21 16.21
CA ARG A 86 0.12 0.68 15.65
C ARG A 86 0.24 2.08 15.03
N ILE A 87 -0.25 2.22 13.82
CA ILE A 87 -0.47 3.48 13.11
C ILE A 87 -1.97 3.60 12.85
N LYS A 88 -2.63 4.58 13.48
CA LYS A 88 -4.07 4.76 13.24
C LYS A 88 -4.30 5.20 11.80
N LEU A 89 -5.25 4.56 11.12
CA LEU A 89 -5.55 4.86 9.71
C LEU A 89 -5.86 6.35 9.49
N ASN A 90 -6.61 6.96 10.42
CA ASN A 90 -7.01 8.37 10.34
C ASN A 90 -5.83 9.36 10.48
N PHE A 91 -4.67 8.92 10.97
CA PHE A 91 -3.46 9.75 11.00
C PHE A 91 -2.64 9.67 9.71
N LEU A 92 -2.93 8.71 8.85
CA LEU A 92 -2.27 8.63 7.55
C LEU A 92 -2.75 9.78 6.65
N PRO A 93 -1.89 10.33 5.78
CA PRO A 93 -2.33 11.19 4.69
C PRO A 93 -3.42 10.53 3.84
N LYS A 94 -4.30 11.32 3.23
CA LYS A 94 -5.46 10.81 2.48
C LYS A 94 -5.04 9.83 1.37
N THR A 95 -3.97 10.12 0.65
CA THR A 95 -3.42 9.23 -0.39
C THR A 95 -2.99 7.88 0.19
N PHE A 96 -2.47 7.86 1.42
CA PHE A 96 -2.04 6.61 2.06
C PHE A 96 -3.25 5.84 2.58
N GLN A 97 -4.28 6.54 3.11
CA GLN A 97 -5.56 5.91 3.46
C GLN A 97 -6.18 5.21 2.24
N ASP A 98 -6.25 5.91 1.10
CA ASP A 98 -6.80 5.35 -0.14
C ASP A 98 -6.01 4.14 -0.63
N ALA A 99 -4.67 4.19 -0.55
CA ALA A 99 -3.81 3.05 -0.88
C ALA A 99 -4.06 1.84 0.04
N VAL A 100 -4.24 2.07 1.36
CA VAL A 100 -4.61 1.04 2.33
C VAL A 100 -5.96 0.41 1.96
N VAL A 101 -6.97 1.24 1.67
CA VAL A 101 -8.32 0.79 1.28
C VAL A 101 -8.26 -0.11 0.05
N ILE A 102 -7.55 0.30 -1.00
CA ILE A 102 -7.43 -0.46 -2.24
C ILE A 102 -6.70 -1.78 -2.00
N THR A 103 -5.61 -1.74 -1.25
CA THR A 103 -4.81 -2.93 -0.93
C THR A 103 -5.66 -3.98 -0.21
N ARG A 104 -6.42 -3.53 0.80
CA ARG A 104 -7.41 -4.33 1.53
C ARG A 104 -8.52 -4.89 0.64
N THR A 105 -9.12 -4.05 -0.19
CA THR A 105 -10.24 -4.42 -1.08
C THR A 105 -9.81 -5.48 -2.11
N LEU A 106 -8.55 -5.45 -2.51
CA LEU A 106 -7.96 -6.42 -3.43
C LEU A 106 -7.43 -7.68 -2.74
N GLY A 107 -7.64 -7.83 -1.43
CA GLY A 107 -7.27 -9.01 -0.66
C GLY A 107 -5.76 -9.14 -0.39
N ILE A 108 -5.01 -8.04 -0.49
CA ILE A 108 -3.59 -8.01 -0.19
C ILE A 108 -3.39 -7.40 1.20
N GLN A 109 -2.51 -8.03 1.98
CA GLN A 109 -2.26 -7.62 3.37
C GLN A 109 -1.11 -6.62 3.50
N TYR A 110 -0.20 -6.57 2.53
CA TYR A 110 1.04 -5.80 2.66
C TYR A 110 1.12 -4.67 1.64
N LEU A 111 1.57 -3.51 2.10
CA LEU A 111 1.78 -2.31 1.30
C LEU A 111 3.18 -1.74 1.58
N TRP A 112 3.85 -1.26 0.55
CA TRP A 112 5.11 -0.56 0.68
C TRP A 112 4.96 0.89 0.23
N ILE A 113 5.39 1.82 1.09
CA ILE A 113 5.40 3.26 0.83
C ILE A 113 6.77 3.78 1.25
N ASP A 114 7.51 4.42 0.33
CA ASP A 114 8.89 4.88 0.56
C ASP A 114 9.07 5.65 1.89
N SER A 115 8.22 6.63 2.14
CA SER A 115 8.23 7.50 3.31
C SER A 115 7.96 6.76 4.62
N LEU A 116 7.26 5.62 4.59
CA LEU A 116 6.91 4.83 5.79
C LEU A 116 7.72 3.54 5.93
N CYS A 117 8.41 3.09 4.88
CA CYS A 117 9.21 1.86 4.89
C CYS A 117 10.72 2.11 4.88
N ILE A 118 11.17 3.35 4.72
CA ILE A 118 12.58 3.77 4.76
C ILE A 118 12.79 4.78 5.89
N LEU A 119 13.87 4.65 6.68
CA LEU A 119 14.20 5.64 7.71
C LEU A 119 14.70 6.91 7.04
N GLN A 120 13.94 7.99 7.21
CA GLN A 120 14.17 9.25 6.50
C GLN A 120 15.24 10.13 7.17
N ASP A 121 15.60 9.82 8.42
CA ASP A 121 16.60 10.55 9.22
C ASP A 121 17.92 9.79 9.39
N PHE A 122 18.07 8.63 8.75
CA PHE A 122 19.26 7.80 8.88
C PHE A 122 19.86 7.47 7.50
N GLU A 123 20.98 8.14 7.17
CA GLU A 123 21.55 8.15 5.82
C GLU A 123 21.92 6.75 5.31
N ASP A 124 22.48 5.89 6.15
CA ASP A 124 22.87 4.53 5.75
C ASP A 124 21.68 3.67 5.36
N ASP A 125 20.55 3.83 6.06
CA ASP A 125 19.31 3.13 5.75
C ASP A 125 18.68 3.69 4.48
N LEU A 126 18.61 5.03 4.35
CA LEU A 126 18.15 5.67 3.13
C LEU A 126 18.93 5.19 1.90
N ARG A 127 20.27 5.15 2.00
CA ARG A 127 21.16 4.67 0.93
C ARG A 127 20.89 3.22 0.57
N ARG A 128 20.82 2.34 1.58
CA ARG A 128 20.61 0.89 1.40
C ARG A 128 19.24 0.56 0.84
N GLU A 129 18.18 1.22 1.31
CA GLU A 129 16.81 0.97 0.83
C GLU A 129 16.60 1.60 -0.55
N SER A 130 17.15 2.80 -0.80
CA SER A 130 17.05 3.46 -2.11
C SER A 130 17.74 2.64 -3.21
N SER A 131 18.89 2.01 -2.91
CA SER A 131 19.55 1.12 -3.88
C SER A 131 18.74 -0.13 -4.21
N GLN A 132 17.85 -0.56 -3.31
CA GLN A 132 16.97 -1.72 -3.48
C GLN A 132 15.59 -1.34 -4.05
N MET A 133 15.31 -0.06 -4.25
CA MET A 133 13.98 0.40 -4.65
C MET A 133 13.52 -0.24 -5.97
N GLY A 134 14.42 -0.44 -6.93
CA GLY A 134 14.11 -1.18 -8.17
C GLY A 134 13.66 -2.62 -7.92
N GLU A 135 14.26 -3.31 -6.96
CA GLU A 135 13.87 -4.66 -6.55
C GLU A 135 12.51 -4.65 -5.84
N VAL A 136 12.25 -3.66 -4.99
CA VAL A 136 10.94 -3.48 -4.35
C VAL A 136 9.84 -3.34 -5.39
N TYR A 137 9.99 -2.41 -6.34
CA TYR A 137 8.95 -2.17 -7.33
C TYR A 137 8.77 -3.34 -8.31
N SER A 138 9.86 -4.01 -8.70
CA SER A 138 9.80 -5.16 -9.63
C SER A 138 9.21 -6.43 -9.00
N ASN A 139 9.37 -6.60 -7.68
CA ASN A 139 8.79 -7.73 -6.96
C ASN A 139 7.39 -7.42 -6.41
N ALA A 140 6.88 -6.19 -6.47
CA ALA A 140 5.52 -5.86 -6.08
C ALA A 140 4.50 -6.58 -6.98
N MET A 141 3.36 -7.00 -6.43
CA MET A 141 2.29 -7.58 -7.24
C MET A 141 1.60 -6.53 -8.11
N CYS A 142 1.48 -5.31 -7.59
CA CYS A 142 0.95 -4.16 -8.31
C CYS A 142 1.51 -2.88 -7.70
N ASN A 143 1.68 -1.85 -8.53
CA ASN A 143 1.97 -0.50 -8.08
C ASN A 143 0.70 0.35 -8.16
N LEU A 144 0.31 0.93 -7.04
CA LEU A 144 -0.72 1.96 -6.98
C LEU A 144 -0.07 3.30 -7.32
N ALA A 145 -0.48 3.90 -8.43
CA ALA A 145 0.03 5.19 -8.87
C ALA A 145 -0.99 6.30 -8.55
N ALA A 146 -0.70 7.14 -7.56
CA ALA A 146 -1.56 8.26 -7.18
C ALA A 146 -1.33 9.49 -8.09
N THR A 147 -1.51 9.31 -9.40
CA THR A 147 -1.18 10.33 -10.43
C THR A 147 -2.12 11.54 -10.43
N GLY A 148 -3.32 11.39 -9.86
CA GLY A 148 -4.32 12.47 -9.78
C GLY A 148 -4.18 13.38 -8.56
N ALA A 149 -3.35 13.03 -7.58
CA ALA A 149 -3.16 13.80 -6.35
C ALA A 149 -1.91 14.68 -6.47
N ARG A 150 -2.03 15.98 -6.13
CA ARG A 150 -0.90 16.93 -6.14
C ARG A 150 0.09 16.67 -5.01
N ASP A 151 -0.41 16.13 -3.89
CA ASP A 151 0.36 15.71 -2.73
C ASP A 151 -0.38 14.61 -1.95
N SER A 152 0.24 14.11 -0.88
CA SER A 152 -0.34 13.04 -0.05
C SER A 152 -1.62 13.43 0.71
N ALA A 153 -1.95 14.73 0.79
CA ALA A 153 -3.10 15.23 1.54
C ALA A 153 -4.40 15.31 0.73
N GLU A 154 -4.36 15.24 -0.61
CA GLU A 154 -5.56 15.29 -1.45
C GLU A 154 -6.35 13.97 -1.45
N GLY A 155 -5.66 12.84 -1.51
CA GLY A 155 -6.28 11.55 -1.82
C GLY A 155 -6.60 11.41 -3.31
N PHE A 156 -6.93 10.20 -3.74
CA PHE A 156 -7.24 9.89 -5.14
C PHE A 156 -8.51 9.06 -5.32
N LEU A 157 -9.16 8.65 -4.22
CA LEU A 157 -10.51 8.09 -4.26
C LEU A 157 -11.58 9.19 -4.15
N PRO A 158 -12.72 9.07 -4.86
CA PRO A 158 -13.84 9.98 -4.66
C PRO A 158 -14.38 9.80 -3.24
N ARG A 159 -14.34 10.86 -2.42
CA ARG A 159 -15.03 10.88 -1.13
C ARG A 159 -16.51 11.11 -1.40
N SER A 160 -17.36 10.17 -1.01
CA SER A 160 -18.79 10.41 -1.00
C SER A 160 -19.11 11.41 0.11
N GLU A 161 -19.14 12.70 -0.21
CA GLU A 161 -19.83 13.66 0.65
C GLU A 161 -21.33 13.37 0.54
N GLY A 162 -21.88 12.73 1.58
CA GLY A 162 -23.25 12.99 2.03
C GLY A 162 -24.47 12.66 1.15
N GLU A 163 -24.38 11.98 0.02
CA GLU A 163 -25.60 11.56 -0.72
C GLU A 163 -25.72 10.05 -0.93
N PRO A 164 -26.85 9.42 -0.53
CA PRO A 164 -27.10 8.02 -0.80
C PRO A 164 -27.33 7.82 -2.30
N ARG A 165 -26.30 7.33 -3.01
CA ARG A 165 -26.44 6.95 -4.41
C ARG A 165 -27.27 5.68 -4.50
N ILE A 166 -28.58 5.85 -4.71
CA ILE A 166 -29.44 4.80 -5.26
C ILE A 166 -28.82 4.38 -6.60
N TRP A 167 -28.42 3.11 -6.70
CA TRP A 167 -28.01 2.52 -7.97
C TRP A 167 -29.25 2.37 -8.86
N SER A 168 -29.58 3.40 -9.65
CA SER A 168 -30.51 3.23 -10.76
C SER A 168 -29.74 2.69 -11.95
N SER A 169 -29.93 1.40 -12.22
CA SER A 169 -29.58 0.78 -13.48
C SER A 169 -30.35 1.48 -14.61
N THR A 170 -29.63 2.18 -15.49
CA THR A 170 -30.17 2.49 -16.81
C THR A 170 -29.10 2.15 -17.83
N VAL A 171 -29.17 0.90 -18.29
CA VAL A 171 -28.65 0.50 -19.59
C VAL A 171 -29.39 1.33 -20.62
N ARG A 172 -28.69 2.21 -21.34
CA ARG A 172 -29.19 2.77 -22.59
C ARG A 172 -28.71 1.87 -23.73
N LYS A 173 -29.69 1.39 -24.49
CA LYS A 173 -29.54 0.71 -25.78
C LYS A 173 -28.93 1.64 -26.81
#